data_AF-A0A3Q7NTJ8-F1
#
_entry.id   AF-A0A3Q7NTJ8-F1
#
_cell.length_a   1.000
_cell.length_b   1.000
_cell.length_c   1.000
_cell.angle_alpha   90.00
_cell.angle_beta   90.00
_cell.angle_gamma   90.00
#
_symmetry.space_group_name_H-M   'P 1'
#
loop_
_entity.id
_entity.type
_entity.pdbx_description
1 polymer ?
#
loop_
_entity_poly.entity_id
_entity_poly.type
_entity_poly.pdbx_seq_one_letter_code
_entity_poly.pdbx_strand_id
1 'polypeptide(L)'
;FLELFLQPAVKHYMVGHSVTYYVFTDQLVAVSRVPIWEGCRVVVVEVRGVLHWQDVSVRHIAMLSRFCEQRFICDMEDLVFVDVDLRMKFWDHVGMEILSPLCGTPHPGFYWAATEDIS
;
A
#
# COMPACT_ATOMS: atom_id res chain seq x y z
N PHE A 1 -10.37 -8.90 -1.33
CA PHE A 1 -9.15 -8.58 -0.54
C PHE A 1 -9.09 -7.12 -0.21
N LEU A 2 -9.24 -6.25 -1.22
CA LEU A 2 -9.23 -4.81 -1.01
C LEU A 2 -10.22 -4.32 0.07
N GLU A 3 -11.47 -4.79 0.06
CA GLU A 3 -12.44 -4.45 1.11
C GLU A 3 -11.98 -4.93 2.51
N LEU A 4 -11.46 -6.16 2.61
CA LEU A 4 -10.95 -6.74 3.86
C LEU A 4 -9.70 -6.03 4.38
N PHE A 5 -8.95 -5.35 3.51
CA PHE A 5 -7.80 -4.53 3.89
C PHE A 5 -8.22 -3.12 4.30
N LEU A 6 -9.11 -2.49 3.51
CA LEU A 6 -9.54 -1.11 3.72
C LEU A 6 -10.47 -0.95 4.93
N GLN A 7 -11.33 -1.94 5.23
CA GLN A 7 -12.20 -1.88 6.41
C GLN A 7 -11.41 -1.72 7.72
N PRO A 8 -10.39 -2.56 8.01
CA PRO A 8 -9.52 -2.37 9.17
C PRO A 8 -8.65 -1.11 9.05
N ALA A 9 -8.20 -0.74 7.84
CA ALA A 9 -7.37 0.45 7.64
C ALA A 9 -8.07 1.71 8.14
N VAL A 10 -9.37 1.87 7.89
CA VAL A 10 -10.15 3.02 8.37
C VAL A 10 -10.14 3.13 9.90
N LYS A 11 -10.07 2.01 10.61
CA LYS A 11 -10.10 1.97 12.08
C LYS A 11 -8.71 2.13 12.71
N HIS A 12 -7.66 1.79 11.99
CA HIS A 12 -6.34 1.58 12.58
C HIS A 12 -5.22 2.38 11.91
N TYR A 13 -5.34 2.68 10.63
CA TYR A 13 -4.34 3.37 9.83
C TYR A 13 -4.60 4.87 9.80
N MET A 14 -3.64 5.66 10.29
CA MET A 14 -3.62 7.13 10.22
C MET A 14 -4.93 7.78 10.70
N VAL A 15 -5.55 7.21 11.74
CA VAL A 15 -6.81 7.68 12.31
C VAL A 15 -6.68 9.13 12.77
N GLY A 16 -7.58 9.99 12.31
CA GLY A 16 -7.55 11.43 12.58
C GLY A 16 -6.78 12.26 11.54
N HIS A 17 -6.17 11.62 10.54
CA HIS A 17 -5.48 12.27 9.42
C HIS A 17 -6.21 12.02 8.09
N SER A 18 -5.99 12.90 7.12
CA SER A 18 -6.51 12.74 5.75
C SER A 18 -5.69 11.69 5.00
N VAL A 19 -6.35 10.63 4.52
CA VAL A 19 -5.67 9.54 3.80
C VAL A 19 -6.25 9.38 2.40
N THR A 20 -5.36 9.35 1.40
CA THR A 20 -5.71 8.95 0.04
C THR A 20 -5.12 7.57 -0.27
N TYR A 21 -5.99 6.58 -0.51
CA TYR A 21 -5.61 5.24 -0.93
C TYR A 21 -5.52 5.16 -2.45
N TYR A 22 -4.32 4.94 -2.97
CA TYR A 22 -4.10 4.64 -4.38
C TYR A 22 -4.12 3.14 -4.61
N VAL A 23 -5.15 2.66 -5.31
CA VAL A 23 -5.35 1.23 -5.58
C VAL A 23 -4.98 0.95 -7.02
N PHE A 24 -3.85 0.28 -7.22
CA PHE A 24 -3.42 -0.20 -8.53
C PHE A 24 -4.06 -1.58 -8.78
N THR A 25 -4.86 -1.69 -9.84
CA THR A 25 -5.56 -2.96 -10.15
C THR A 25 -5.82 -3.11 -11.64
N ASP A 26 -5.84 -4.35 -12.13
CA ASP A 26 -6.34 -4.72 -13.45
C ASP A 26 -7.83 -5.13 -13.41
N GLN A 27 -8.45 -5.11 -12.22
CA GLN A 27 -9.83 -5.52 -11.98
C GLN A 27 -10.65 -4.39 -11.33
N LEU A 28 -11.19 -3.49 -12.16
CA LEU A 28 -11.98 -2.34 -11.72
C LEU A 28 -13.28 -2.71 -10.97
N VAL A 29 -13.91 -3.83 -11.34
CA VAL A 29 -15.16 -4.31 -10.72
C VAL A 29 -14.97 -4.70 -9.25
N ALA A 30 -13.76 -5.11 -8.86
CA ALA A 30 -13.45 -5.45 -7.48
C ALA A 30 -13.38 -4.21 -6.56
N VAL A 31 -13.13 -3.03 -7.13
CA VAL A 31 -12.97 -1.78 -6.35
C VAL A 31 -14.28 -1.05 -6.14
N SER A 32 -15.24 -1.16 -7.07
CA SER A 32 -16.54 -0.48 -6.96
C SER A 32 -17.42 -0.93 -5.79
N ARG A 33 -17.04 -2.04 -5.12
CA ARG A 33 -17.76 -2.60 -3.98
C ARG A 33 -17.27 -2.09 -2.64
N VAL A 34 -16.18 -1.31 -2.60
CA VAL A 34 -15.60 -0.82 -1.35
C VAL A 34 -16.41 0.38 -0.85
N PRO A 35 -16.90 0.37 0.41
CA PRO A 35 -17.53 1.55 1.02
C PRO A 35 -16.55 2.73 1.08
N ILE A 36 -17.01 3.95 0.79
CA ILE A 36 -16.22 5.17 1.02
C ILE A 36 -16.54 5.67 2.43
N TRP A 37 -15.54 5.76 3.28
CA TRP A 37 -15.67 6.26 4.66
C TRP A 37 -15.31 7.74 4.75
N GLU A 38 -15.86 8.47 5.74
CA GLU A 38 -15.50 9.87 5.96
C GLU A 38 -13.99 10.03 6.21
N GLY A 39 -13.38 11.05 5.61
CA GLY A 39 -11.93 11.29 5.69
C GLY A 39 -11.06 10.35 4.83
N CYS A 40 -11.66 9.39 4.12
CA CYS A 40 -10.98 8.45 3.25
C CYS A 40 -11.27 8.75 1.77
N ARG A 41 -10.22 8.98 0.99
CA ARG A 41 -10.32 9.09 -0.47
C ARG A 41 -9.70 7.87 -1.12
N VAL A 42 -10.42 7.21 -2.02
CA VAL A 42 -9.89 6.09 -2.81
C VAL A 42 -9.74 6.51 -4.26
N VAL A 43 -8.54 6.37 -4.80
CA VAL A 43 -8.21 6.64 -6.21
C VAL A 43 -7.80 5.33 -6.86
N VAL A 44 -8.54 4.92 -7.89
CA VAL A 44 -8.26 3.68 -8.62
C VAL A 44 -7.35 4.00 -9.81
N VAL A 45 -6.25 3.26 -9.91
CA VAL A 45 -5.31 3.35 -11.03
C VAL A 45 -5.35 2.02 -11.78
N GLU A 46 -5.91 2.04 -12.98
CA GLU A 46 -5.94 0.85 -13.84
C GLU A 46 -4.51 0.51 -14.30
N VAL A 47 -4.10 -0.73 -14.05
CA VAL A 47 -2.80 -1.27 -14.51
C VAL A 47 -3.03 -2.51 -15.37
N ARG A 48 -2.06 -2.84 -16.22
CA ARG A 48 -2.11 -4.07 -16.99
C ARG A 48 -1.73 -5.25 -16.10
N GLY A 49 -2.55 -6.29 -16.09
CA GLY A 49 -2.25 -7.55 -15.42
C GLY A 49 -0.92 -8.14 -15.88
N VAL A 50 -0.23 -8.81 -14.96
CA VAL A 50 1.05 -9.48 -15.23
C VAL A 50 0.82 -10.99 -15.16
N LEU A 51 1.36 -11.73 -16.15
CA LEU A 51 1.17 -13.18 -16.25
C LEU A 51 1.90 -13.97 -15.15
N HIS A 52 3.00 -13.42 -14.60
CA HIS A 52 3.84 -14.08 -13.60
C HIS A 52 3.99 -13.20 -12.36
N TRP A 53 3.78 -13.78 -11.18
CA TRP A 53 3.86 -13.06 -9.91
C TRP A 53 5.26 -12.52 -9.57
N GLN A 54 6.33 -13.09 -10.13
CA GLN A 54 7.71 -12.62 -9.91
C GLN A 54 7.99 -11.30 -10.62
N ASP A 55 7.36 -11.07 -11.77
CA ASP A 55 7.45 -9.81 -12.51
C ASP A 55 6.61 -8.70 -11.87
N VAL A 56 5.70 -9.05 -10.94
CA VAL A 56 4.80 -8.12 -10.27
C VAL A 56 5.58 -7.17 -9.37
N SER A 57 6.49 -7.66 -8.53
CA SER A 57 7.25 -6.82 -7.58
C SER A 57 8.17 -5.80 -8.27
N VAL A 58 8.90 -6.22 -9.31
CA VAL A 58 9.77 -5.33 -10.09
C VAL A 58 8.93 -4.32 -10.88
N ARG A 59 7.82 -4.76 -11.50
CA ARG A 59 6.89 -3.85 -12.16
C ARG A 59 6.20 -2.91 -11.19
N HIS A 60 5.91 -3.33 -9.96
CA HIS A 60 5.31 -2.48 -8.93
C HIS A 60 6.24 -1.31 -8.65
N ILE A 61 7.51 -1.55 -8.33
CA ILE A 61 8.47 -0.47 -8.11
C ILE A 61 8.60 0.45 -9.34
N ALA A 62 8.71 -0.11 -10.54
CA ALA A 62 8.79 0.69 -11.76
C ALA A 62 7.51 1.52 -12.03
N MET A 63 6.33 0.95 -11.78
CA MET A 63 5.05 1.64 -11.90
C MET A 63 4.91 2.73 -10.85
N LEU A 64 5.32 2.46 -9.60
CA LEU A 64 5.29 3.43 -8.51
C LEU A 64 6.25 4.60 -8.79
N SER A 65 7.48 4.33 -9.26
CA SER A 65 8.42 5.38 -9.68
C SER A 65 7.82 6.24 -10.78
N ARG A 66 7.30 5.62 -11.85
CA ARG A 66 6.69 6.35 -12.96
C ARG A 66 5.44 7.10 -12.54
N PHE A 67 4.65 6.54 -11.63
CA PHE A 67 3.48 7.20 -11.07
C PHE A 67 3.90 8.43 -10.28
N CYS A 68 4.95 8.31 -9.45
CA CYS A 68 5.50 9.45 -8.71
C CYS A 68 5.98 10.55 -9.67
N GLU A 69 6.70 10.19 -10.72
CA GLU A 69 7.17 11.14 -11.75
C GLU A 69 6.02 11.82 -12.52
N GLN A 70 4.96 11.08 -12.87
CA GLN A 70 3.87 11.56 -13.72
C GLN A 70 2.78 12.33 -12.95
N ARG A 71 2.58 12.03 -11.68
CA ARG A 71 1.47 12.55 -10.87
C ARG A 71 1.92 13.27 -9.59
N PHE A 72 3.15 13.10 -9.10
CA PHE A 72 3.55 13.43 -7.71
C PHE A 72 4.84 14.24 -7.58
N ILE A 73 4.90 15.40 -8.21
CA ILE A 73 5.82 16.43 -7.72
C ILE A 73 5.13 17.41 -6.73
N CYS A 74 3.80 17.40 -6.51
CA CYS A 74 3.19 18.57 -5.80
C CYS A 74 2.25 18.41 -4.58
N ASP A 75 1.57 17.30 -4.26
CA ASP A 75 0.45 17.41 -3.28
C ASP A 75 0.47 16.46 -2.05
N MET A 76 1.50 15.63 -1.85
CA MET A 76 1.55 14.71 -0.69
C MET A 76 2.83 14.89 0.13
N GLU A 77 2.69 15.02 1.44
CA GLU A 77 3.81 15.16 2.38
C GLU A 77 4.52 13.83 2.64
N ASP A 78 3.75 12.73 2.69
CA ASP A 78 4.26 11.39 3.01
C ASP A 78 3.62 10.31 2.12
N LEU A 79 4.40 9.27 1.81
CA LEU A 79 3.96 8.16 0.97
C LEU A 79 4.35 6.82 1.59
N VAL A 80 3.38 5.93 1.73
CA VAL A 80 3.57 4.56 2.25
C VAL A 80 3.17 3.57 1.17
N PHE A 81 4.10 2.68 0.81
CA PHE A 81 3.85 1.57 -0.11
C PHE A 81 3.64 0.28 0.66
N VAL A 82 2.53 -0.41 0.37
CA VAL A 82 2.17 -1.67 1.01
C VAL A 82 1.75 -2.66 -0.07
N ASP A 83 2.35 -3.85 -0.06
CA ASP A 83 1.86 -4.95 -0.85
C ASP A 83 0.66 -5.59 -0.13
N VAL A 84 -0.47 -5.71 -0.83
CA VAL A 84 -1.73 -6.17 -0.25
C VAL A 84 -1.99 -7.59 -0.73
N ASP A 85 -1.72 -8.55 0.14
CA ASP A 85 -2.08 -9.95 -0.08
C ASP A 85 -3.36 -10.34 0.69
N LEU A 86 -3.71 -11.62 0.59
CA LEU A 86 -4.85 -12.24 1.27
C LEU A 86 -4.79 -12.20 2.81
N ARG A 87 -3.60 -12.02 3.39
CA ARG A 87 -3.33 -12.12 4.84
C ARG A 87 -3.09 -10.76 5.48
N MET A 88 -2.75 -9.75 4.68
CA MET A 88 -2.47 -8.40 5.13
C MET A 88 -3.76 -7.72 5.61
N LYS A 89 -3.79 -7.36 6.90
CA LYS A 89 -4.82 -6.51 7.48
C LYS A 89 -4.29 -5.80 8.72
N PHE A 90 -4.84 -4.63 9.01
CA PHE A 90 -4.53 -3.91 10.22
C PHE A 90 -5.22 -4.55 11.42
N TRP A 91 -4.44 -4.95 12.41
CA TRP A 91 -4.94 -5.50 13.67
C TRP A 91 -4.97 -4.47 14.79
N ASP A 92 -4.05 -3.51 14.74
CA ASP A 92 -3.88 -2.46 15.73
C ASP A 92 -3.38 -1.18 15.06
N HIS A 93 -3.25 -0.11 15.85
CA HIS A 93 -2.84 1.21 15.43
C HIS A 93 -1.55 1.23 14.59
N VAL A 94 -1.63 1.95 13.47
CA VAL A 94 -0.49 2.35 12.64
C VAL A 94 -0.72 3.82 12.27
N GLY A 95 0.00 4.74 12.89
CA GLY A 95 -0.17 6.18 12.75
C GLY A 95 1.08 6.88 12.23
N MET A 96 1.22 8.15 12.60
CA MET A 96 2.32 9.01 12.15
C MET A 96 3.70 8.51 12.60
N GLU A 97 3.78 7.59 13.56
CA GLU A 97 5.04 7.04 14.07
C GLU A 97 5.87 6.29 13.01
N ILE A 98 5.25 5.85 11.91
CA ILE A 98 5.96 5.18 10.81
C ILE A 98 6.56 6.18 9.81
N LEU A 99 6.17 7.46 9.88
CA LEU A 99 6.55 8.47 8.89
C LEU A 99 7.94 9.02 9.18
N SER A 100 8.77 9.02 8.14
CA SER A 100 10.13 9.55 8.15
C SER A 100 10.57 9.77 6.69
N PRO A 101 11.66 10.50 6.44
CA PRO A 101 12.15 10.71 5.07
C PRO A 101 12.36 9.41 4.28
N LEU A 102 12.68 8.31 4.97
CA LEU A 102 12.74 6.97 4.39
C LEU A 102 12.64 5.92 5.51
N CYS A 103 11.66 5.01 5.41
CA CYS A 103 11.49 3.89 6.34
C CYS A 103 11.42 2.55 5.59
N GLY A 104 11.75 1.48 6.30
CA GLY A 104 11.60 0.10 5.86
C GLY A 104 11.07 -0.76 7.00
N THR A 105 10.34 -1.83 6.67
CA THR A 105 9.82 -2.77 7.66
C THR A 105 10.67 -4.05 7.64
N PRO A 106 11.27 -4.48 8.77
CA PRO A 106 12.02 -5.73 8.82
C PRO A 106 11.09 -6.92 8.55
N HIS A 107 11.55 -7.86 7.73
CA HIS A 107 10.75 -9.02 7.36
C HIS A 107 10.50 -9.93 8.59
N PRO A 108 9.26 -10.37 8.87
CA PRO A 108 8.94 -11.18 10.06
C PRO A 108 9.69 -12.51 10.13
N GLY A 109 10.10 -13.06 8.99
CA GLY A 109 10.91 -14.28 8.92
C GLY A 109 12.40 -14.08 9.22
N PHE A 110 12.92 -12.85 9.12
CA PHE A 110 14.36 -12.57 9.14
C PHE A 110 14.79 -11.51 10.16
N TYR A 111 13.87 -10.87 10.89
CA TYR A 111 14.22 -9.81 11.85
C TYR A 111 15.17 -10.28 12.97
N TRP A 112 15.24 -11.60 13.21
CA TRP A 112 16.09 -12.25 14.19
C TRP A 112 17.29 -12.98 13.55
N ALA A 113 17.36 -13.04 12.22
CA ALA A 113 18.38 -13.77 11.49
C ALA A 113 19.71 -13.00 11.47
N ALA A 114 20.83 -13.72 11.43
CA ALA A 114 22.11 -13.12 11.16
C ALA A 114 22.13 -12.59 9.71
N THR A 115 22.93 -11.56 9.44
CA THR A 115 22.97 -10.93 8.10
C THR A 115 23.35 -11.93 7.00
N GLU A 116 24.17 -12.92 7.34
CA GLU A 116 24.58 -14.02 6.46
C GLU A 116 23.47 -15.00 6.10
N ASP A 117 22.39 -15.05 6.89
CA ASP A 117 21.24 -15.93 6.69
C ASP A 117 20.07 -15.24 5.95
N ILE A 118 20.23 -13.95 5.59
CA ILE A 118 19.24 -13.21 4.81
C ILE A 118 19.39 -13.59 3.33
N SER A 119 18.33 -14.19 2.77
CA SER A 119 18.26 -14.61 1.36
C SER A 119 17.99 -13.45 0.39
#